data_AF-R8Z194-F1
#
_entry.id   AF-R8Z194-F1
#
_cell.length_a   1.000
_cell.length_b   1.000
_cell.length_c   1.000
_cell.angle_alpha   90.00
_cell.angle_beta   90.00
_cell.angle_gamma   90.00
#
_symmetry.space_group_name_H-M   'P 1'
#
loop_
_entity.id
_entity.type
_entity.pdbx_description
1 polymer ?
#
loop_
_entity_poly.entity_id
_entity_poly.type
_entity_poly.pdbx_seq_one_letter_code
_entity_poly.pdbx_strand_id
1 'polypeptide(L)'
;MNLRILKKLSKRAVPFIEKERYQKDCLFKAEHGDNFTHTGGHDRKHWKRSRSKHAELFYQQDIKTKAKDGNGFIELTQSYIHPWKGTDMVGWTSGYEEPEWEEETAWDYLKNIVFIETVDYVAIPGTEDECGCPEHKFVYTRKLNNPSDYLKAMKDLKKN
;
A
#
# COMPACT_ATOMS: atom_id res chain seq x y z
N MET A 1 -6.02 -2.90 6.67
CA MET A 1 -7.21 -2.40 5.95
C MET A 1 -7.72 -3.44 4.96
N ASN A 2 -9.04 -3.56 4.74
CA ASN A 2 -9.59 -4.48 3.73
C ASN A 2 -9.76 -3.81 2.35
N LEU A 3 -9.86 -4.61 1.28
CA LEU A 3 -9.94 -4.13 -0.11
C LEU A 3 -11.19 -3.28 -0.41
N ARG A 4 -12.30 -3.55 0.28
CA ARG A 4 -13.52 -2.74 0.14
C ARG A 4 -13.31 -1.31 0.66
N ILE A 5 -12.66 -1.17 1.81
CA ILE A 5 -12.33 0.13 2.41
C ILE A 5 -11.30 0.83 1.52
N LEU A 6 -10.27 0.12 1.06
CA LEU A 6 -9.28 0.63 0.11
C LEU A 6 -9.95 1.23 -1.13
N LYS A 7 -10.89 0.50 -1.76
CA LYS A 7 -11.67 1.00 -2.90
C LYS A 7 -12.46 2.27 -2.57
N LYS A 8 -13.09 2.32 -1.39
CA LYS A 8 -13.83 3.52 -0.93
C LYS A 8 -12.90 4.72 -0.71
N LEU A 9 -11.72 4.50 -0.12
CA LEU A 9 -10.75 5.56 0.14
C LEU A 9 -10.10 6.04 -1.14
N SER A 10 -9.78 5.14 -2.07
CA SER A 10 -9.23 5.48 -3.39
C SER A 10 -10.20 6.39 -4.14
N LYS A 11 -11.50 6.06 -4.16
CA LYS A 11 -12.53 6.94 -4.72
C LYS A 11 -12.60 8.32 -4.04
N ARG A 12 -12.32 8.40 -2.73
CA ARG A 12 -12.28 9.68 -1.99
C ARG A 12 -10.99 10.47 -2.26
N ALA A 13 -9.92 9.81 -2.68
CA ALA A 13 -8.65 10.44 -3.02
C ALA A 13 -8.69 11.12 -4.39
N VAL A 14 -9.42 10.54 -5.35
CA VAL A 14 -9.51 11.03 -6.74
C VAL A 14 -9.73 12.55 -6.85
N PRO A 15 -10.70 13.19 -6.15
CA PRO A 15 -10.93 14.63 -6.29
C PRO A 15 -9.76 15.51 -5.82
N PHE A 16 -8.84 14.97 -5.02
CA PHE A 16 -7.63 15.68 -4.61
C PHE A 16 -6.53 15.55 -5.68
N ILE A 17 -6.45 14.40 -6.34
CA ILE A 17 -5.47 14.07 -7.39
C ILE A 17 -5.85 14.76 -8.70
N GLU A 18 -7.12 14.73 -9.11
CA GLU A 18 -7.60 15.36 -10.35
C GLU A 18 -7.36 16.89 -10.42
N LYS A 19 -7.24 17.54 -9.25
CA LYS A 19 -6.94 18.97 -9.18
C LYS A 19 -5.50 19.30 -9.58
N GLU A 20 -4.62 18.31 -9.56
CA GLU A 20 -3.26 18.45 -10.07
C GLU A 20 -3.28 18.14 -11.57
N ARG A 21 -3.25 19.20 -12.38
CA ARG A 21 -3.45 19.14 -13.85
C ARG A 21 -2.53 18.12 -14.54
N TYR A 22 -1.36 17.84 -13.97
CA TYR A 22 -0.36 16.90 -14.50
C TYR A 22 -0.67 15.43 -14.17
N GLN A 23 -1.60 15.13 -13.25
CA GLN A 23 -1.86 13.77 -12.76
C GLN A 23 -3.22 13.22 -13.19
N LYS A 24 -4.06 14.02 -13.86
CA LYS A 24 -5.39 13.56 -14.28
C LYS A 24 -5.30 12.41 -15.29
N ASP A 25 -4.34 12.46 -16.21
CA ASP A 25 -4.16 11.43 -17.24
C ASP A 25 -3.52 10.15 -16.69
N CYS A 26 -3.04 10.19 -15.44
CA CYS A 26 -2.48 9.05 -14.72
C CYS A 26 -3.55 8.20 -14.02
N LEU A 27 -4.82 8.64 -13.98
CA LEU A 27 -5.89 7.95 -13.27
C LEU A 27 -6.52 6.85 -14.14
N PHE A 28 -6.57 5.63 -13.62
CA PHE A 28 -7.22 4.51 -14.29
C PHE A 28 -7.95 3.59 -13.30
N LYS A 29 -8.61 2.56 -13.81
CA LYS A 29 -9.37 1.59 -13.00
C LYS A 29 -8.64 0.26 -12.95
N ALA A 30 -8.51 -0.30 -11.75
CA ALA A 30 -7.95 -1.64 -11.57
C ALA A 30 -8.80 -2.69 -12.29
N GLU A 31 -8.15 -3.65 -12.94
CA GLU A 31 -8.77 -4.83 -13.52
C GLU A 31 -8.75 -6.02 -12.55
N HIS A 32 -9.49 -7.10 -12.87
CA HIS A 32 -9.55 -8.25 -11.99
C HIS A 32 -8.29 -9.10 -12.08
N GLY A 33 -7.58 -9.25 -10.95
CA GLY A 33 -6.34 -10.06 -10.90
C GLY A 33 -5.17 -9.40 -11.59
N ASP A 34 -5.34 -8.13 -11.96
CA ASP A 34 -4.34 -7.25 -12.51
C ASP A 34 -4.14 -6.11 -11.51
N ASN A 35 -3.01 -5.45 -11.61
CA ASN A 35 -2.59 -4.32 -10.78
C ASN A 35 -2.12 -4.60 -9.35
N PHE A 36 -1.31 -3.68 -8.84
CA PHE A 36 -0.64 -3.81 -7.54
C PHE A 36 -1.21 -2.86 -6.48
N THR A 37 -1.17 -3.30 -5.22
CA THR A 37 -1.49 -2.46 -4.06
C THR A 37 -0.52 -2.74 -2.93
N HIS A 38 0.01 -1.67 -2.34
CA HIS A 38 0.86 -1.76 -1.15
C HIS A 38 0.04 -1.77 0.14
N THR A 39 -1.23 -1.33 0.09
CA THR A 39 -2.09 -1.28 1.27
C THR A 39 -3.35 -2.14 1.14
N GLY A 40 -3.36 -3.34 1.72
CA GLY A 40 -4.57 -4.16 1.72
C GLY A 40 -4.36 -5.61 2.12
N GLY A 41 -5.47 -6.33 2.26
CA GLY A 41 -5.52 -7.80 2.37
C GLY A 41 -4.85 -8.45 3.58
N HIS A 42 -4.63 -7.71 4.67
CA HIS A 42 -4.22 -8.33 5.95
C HIS A 42 -5.30 -9.26 6.54
N ASP A 43 -6.57 -9.07 6.15
CA ASP A 43 -7.65 -9.97 6.55
C ASP A 43 -7.55 -11.29 5.76
N ARG A 44 -7.28 -12.40 6.45
CA ARG A 44 -7.14 -13.76 5.88
C ARG A 44 -8.29 -14.20 4.97
N LYS A 45 -9.49 -13.66 5.14
CA LYS A 45 -10.66 -13.96 4.29
C LYS A 45 -10.54 -13.46 2.85
N HIS A 46 -9.57 -12.59 2.57
CA HIS A 46 -9.30 -12.09 1.21
C HIS A 46 -8.02 -12.70 0.61
N TRP A 47 -7.37 -13.62 1.32
CA TRP A 47 -6.21 -14.33 0.79
C TRP A 47 -6.67 -15.27 -0.33
N LYS A 48 -5.84 -15.41 -1.35
CA LYS A 48 -6.13 -16.30 -2.47
C LYS A 48 -6.12 -17.73 -1.96
N ARG A 49 -7.19 -18.47 -2.26
CA ARG A 49 -7.30 -19.90 -1.92
C ARG A 49 -7.01 -20.73 -3.16
N SER A 50 -5.97 -21.55 -3.10
CA SER A 50 -5.53 -22.44 -4.18
C SER A 50 -5.39 -23.88 -3.70
N ARG A 51 -5.24 -24.80 -4.65
CA ARG A 51 -4.88 -26.19 -4.41
C ARG A 51 -3.40 -26.38 -4.71
N SER A 52 -2.70 -27.02 -3.78
CA SER A 52 -1.29 -27.41 -3.91
C SER A 52 -1.18 -28.92 -3.77
N LYS A 53 -0.37 -29.57 -4.62
CA LYS A 53 -0.01 -30.99 -4.46
C LYS A 53 1.04 -31.17 -3.36
N HIS A 54 1.87 -30.16 -3.17
CA HIS A 54 3.04 -30.22 -2.31
C HIS A 54 2.79 -29.52 -0.96
N ALA A 55 3.48 -30.01 0.06
CA ALA A 55 3.32 -29.56 1.44
C ALA A 55 4.17 -28.32 1.77
N GLU A 56 5.25 -28.08 1.01
CA GLU A 56 6.16 -26.97 1.27
C GLU A 56 5.44 -25.64 1.07
N LEU A 57 5.73 -24.67 1.93
CA LEU A 57 5.24 -23.30 1.77
C LEU A 57 6.07 -22.61 0.69
N PHE A 58 5.42 -21.91 -0.23
CA PHE A 58 6.13 -21.10 -1.22
C PHE A 58 6.55 -19.76 -0.60
N TYR A 59 5.68 -19.15 0.22
CA TYR A 59 6.02 -18.01 1.07
C TYR A 59 5.83 -18.35 2.55
N GLN A 60 6.71 -17.85 3.42
CA GLN A 60 6.68 -18.15 4.85
C GLN A 60 5.37 -17.71 5.54
N GLN A 61 4.72 -16.66 5.03
CA GLN A 61 3.42 -16.19 5.54
C GLN A 61 2.21 -17.03 5.08
N ASP A 62 2.37 -17.95 4.12
CA ASP A 62 1.25 -18.73 3.59
C ASP A 62 0.72 -19.74 4.61
N ILE A 63 -0.57 -20.07 4.50
CA ILE A 63 -1.20 -21.09 5.34
C ILE A 63 -1.55 -22.29 4.44
N LYS A 64 -0.91 -23.43 4.69
CA LYS A 64 -1.28 -24.72 4.07
C LYS A 64 -1.96 -25.64 5.05
N THR A 65 -3.08 -26.23 4.63
CA THR A 65 -3.81 -27.25 5.41
C THR A 65 -4.10 -28.45 4.54
N LYS A 66 -4.04 -29.66 5.10
CA LYS A 66 -4.46 -30.87 4.37
C LYS A 66 -5.91 -30.73 3.95
N ALA A 67 -6.19 -31.03 2.70
CA ALA A 67 -7.55 -30.97 2.21
C ALA A 67 -8.37 -32.14 2.74
N LYS A 68 -9.66 -31.91 2.98
CA LYS A 68 -10.57 -32.91 3.55
C LYS A 68 -10.76 -34.15 2.67
N ASP A 69 -10.56 -34.00 1.36
CA ASP A 69 -10.68 -35.06 0.37
C ASP A 69 -9.38 -35.89 0.22
N GLY A 70 -8.36 -35.62 1.04
CA GLY A 70 -7.07 -36.31 1.02
C GLY A 70 -6.16 -35.94 -0.16
N ASN A 71 -6.67 -35.18 -1.13
CA ASN A 71 -5.94 -34.86 -2.37
C ASN A 71 -5.14 -33.56 -2.23
N GLY A 72 -4.01 -33.64 -1.53
CA GLY A 72 -3.08 -32.52 -1.37
C GLY A 72 -3.51 -31.50 -0.32
N PHE A 73 -3.21 -30.23 -0.57
CA PHE A 73 -3.31 -29.15 0.40
C PHE A 73 -4.15 -27.99 -0.13
N ILE A 74 -4.90 -27.37 0.77
CA ILE A 74 -5.48 -26.05 0.57
C ILE A 74 -4.46 -25.03 1.01
N GLU A 75 -4.06 -24.19 0.07
CA GLU A 75 -3.13 -23.07 0.29
C GLU A 75 -3.94 -21.77 0.35
N LEU A 76 -3.65 -20.97 1.37
CA LEU A 76 -4.10 -19.58 1.49
C LEU A 76 -2.85 -18.71 1.41
N THR A 77 -2.76 -17.88 0.36
CA THR A 77 -1.60 -17.00 0.14
C THR A 77 -1.98 -15.53 0.15
N GLN A 78 -1.10 -14.75 0.78
CA GLN A 78 -1.16 -13.29 0.81
C GLN A 78 -0.50 -12.65 -0.42
N SER A 79 0.38 -13.37 -1.11
CA SER A 79 1.40 -12.78 -1.99
C SER A 79 0.86 -12.14 -3.28
N TYR A 80 -0.44 -12.26 -3.55
CA TYR A 80 -1.11 -11.68 -4.72
C TYR A 80 -2.45 -11.06 -4.33
N ILE A 81 -2.39 -10.01 -3.51
CA ILE A 81 -3.55 -9.18 -3.20
C ILE A 81 -3.63 -8.08 -4.25
N HIS A 82 -4.50 -8.29 -5.22
CA HIS A 82 -4.84 -7.27 -6.21
C HIS A 82 -5.95 -6.35 -5.66
N PRO A 83 -5.97 -5.06 -6.03
CA PRO A 83 -7.12 -4.21 -5.79
C PRO A 83 -8.40 -4.86 -6.35
N TRP A 84 -9.55 -4.54 -5.76
CA TRP A 84 -10.81 -4.97 -6.37
C TRP A 84 -11.02 -4.26 -7.70
N LYS A 85 -11.56 -4.97 -8.69
CA LYS A 85 -11.93 -4.39 -9.99
C LYS A 85 -12.67 -3.06 -9.83
N GLY A 86 -12.25 -2.06 -10.59
CA GLY A 86 -12.78 -0.70 -10.56
C GLY A 86 -12.34 0.11 -9.34
N THR A 87 -11.31 -0.32 -8.62
CA THR A 87 -10.59 0.56 -7.68
C THR A 87 -9.87 1.64 -8.47
N ASP A 88 -9.95 2.88 -7.98
CA ASP A 88 -9.21 4.02 -8.55
C ASP A 88 -7.71 3.84 -8.33
N MET A 89 -6.95 3.87 -9.41
CA MET A 89 -5.50 3.70 -9.46
C MET A 89 -4.84 4.96 -10.03
N VAL A 90 -3.56 5.11 -9.76
CA VAL A 90 -2.68 6.10 -10.37
C VAL A 90 -1.50 5.35 -10.97
N GLY A 91 -1.11 5.68 -12.21
CA GLY A 91 0.05 5.07 -12.85
C GLY A 91 0.87 6.09 -13.64
N TRP A 92 2.16 5.83 -13.73
CA TRP A 92 3.13 6.69 -14.39
C TRP A 92 4.25 5.85 -14.99
N THR A 93 4.95 6.44 -15.96
CA THR A 93 6.17 5.85 -16.50
C THR A 93 7.36 6.38 -15.70
N SER A 94 8.20 5.47 -15.21
CA SER A 94 9.40 5.74 -14.40
C SER A 94 10.62 5.13 -15.10
N GLY A 95 11.81 5.69 -14.87
CA GLY A 95 13.05 5.26 -15.51
C GLY A 95 13.49 6.14 -16.69
N TYR A 96 14.80 6.16 -16.94
CA TYR A 96 15.43 7.01 -17.96
C TYR A 96 15.69 6.25 -19.26
N GLU A 97 16.55 5.22 -19.23
CA GLU A 97 16.92 4.45 -20.43
C GLU A 97 15.90 3.36 -20.77
N GLU A 98 15.34 2.71 -19.76
CA GLU A 98 14.30 1.67 -19.88
C GLU A 98 13.07 2.12 -19.09
N PRO A 99 12.15 2.88 -19.73
CA PRO A 99 10.94 3.34 -19.06
C PRO A 99 10.03 2.17 -18.69
N GLU A 100 9.80 1.98 -17.41
CA GLU A 100 8.88 0.99 -16.84
C GLU A 100 7.57 1.64 -16.42
N TRP A 101 6.49 0.88 -16.50
CA TRP A 101 5.20 1.30 -15.98
C TRP A 101 5.13 1.01 -14.48
N GLU A 102 4.95 2.05 -13.69
CA GLU A 102 4.67 1.96 -12.26
C GLU A 102 3.22 2.35 -11.97
N GLU A 103 2.67 1.77 -10.92
CA GLU A 103 1.30 2.02 -10.52
C GLU A 103 1.05 1.74 -9.04
N GLU A 104 0.08 2.46 -8.48
CA GLU A 104 -0.43 2.21 -7.14
C GLU A 104 -1.90 2.62 -7.02
N THR A 105 -2.52 2.29 -5.89
CA THR A 105 -3.90 2.74 -5.65
C THR A 105 -3.94 4.25 -5.44
N ALA A 106 -5.00 4.92 -5.88
CA ALA A 106 -5.14 6.37 -5.66
C ALA A 106 -5.09 6.75 -4.17
N TRP A 107 -5.45 5.83 -3.29
CA TRP A 107 -5.27 6.02 -1.84
C TRP A 107 -3.80 5.95 -1.40
N ASP A 108 -3.03 5.00 -1.93
CA ASP A 108 -1.60 4.88 -1.61
C ASP A 108 -0.82 6.11 -2.10
N TYR A 109 -1.10 6.53 -3.34
CA TYR A 109 -0.55 7.73 -3.94
C TYR A 109 -0.81 8.98 -3.08
N LEU A 110 -2.07 9.19 -2.66
CA LEU A 110 -2.43 10.32 -1.80
C LEU A 110 -1.72 10.27 -0.44
N LYS A 111 -1.59 9.08 0.18
CA LYS A 111 -0.86 8.97 1.45
C LYS A 111 0.60 9.37 1.27
N ASN A 112 1.22 8.96 0.17
CA ASN A 112 2.62 9.26 -0.11
C ASN A 112 2.82 10.78 -0.24
N ILE A 113 2.00 11.45 -1.05
CA ILE A 113 2.02 12.92 -1.18
C ILE A 113 1.86 13.58 0.18
N VAL A 114 0.81 13.24 0.92
CA VAL A 114 0.53 13.87 2.22
C VAL A 114 1.68 13.62 3.21
N PHE A 115 2.26 12.42 3.19
CA PHE A 115 3.37 12.09 4.07
C PHE A 115 4.60 12.96 3.76
N ILE A 116 5.01 13.01 2.48
CA ILE A 116 6.15 13.82 2.04
C ILE A 116 5.96 15.30 2.37
N GLU A 117 4.76 15.84 2.17
CA GLU A 117 4.46 17.27 2.33
C GLU A 117 4.19 17.69 3.79
N THR A 118 3.93 16.76 4.71
CA THR A 118 3.50 17.11 6.08
C THR A 118 4.27 16.44 7.21
N VAL A 119 5.12 15.47 6.89
CA VAL A 119 5.87 14.72 7.89
C VAL A 119 7.36 14.91 7.67
N ASP A 120 7.96 15.69 8.55
CA ASP A 120 9.42 15.79 8.68
C ASP A 120 9.93 14.80 9.72
N TYR A 121 11.24 14.59 9.74
CA TYR A 121 11.93 13.85 10.79
C TYR A 121 12.80 14.78 11.62
N VAL A 122 12.80 14.59 12.94
CA VAL A 122 13.75 15.21 13.86
C VAL A 122 14.63 14.14 14.46
N ALA A 123 15.91 14.43 14.53
CA ALA A 123 16.86 13.59 15.24
C ALA A 123 16.74 13.92 16.73
N ILE A 124 16.38 12.93 17.53
CA ILE A 124 16.42 13.02 19.00
C ILE A 124 17.73 12.35 19.43
N PRO A 125 18.55 12.98 20.28
CA PRO A 125 19.72 12.33 20.83
C PRO A 125 19.29 11.05 21.54
N GLY A 126 19.86 9.93 21.10
CA GLY A 126 19.65 8.61 21.70
C GLY A 126 20.71 8.30 22.75
N THR A 127 20.88 7.01 23.01
CA THR A 127 22.00 6.47 23.79
C THR A 127 23.31 6.58 23.00
N GLU A 128 24.44 6.62 23.70
CA GLU A 128 25.74 6.45 23.06
C GLU A 128 25.94 4.96 22.74
N ASP A 129 26.51 4.66 21.58
CA ASP A 129 27.01 3.30 21.28
C ASP A 129 28.23 2.96 22.15
N GLU A 130 28.74 1.73 22.05
CA GLU A 130 29.92 1.28 22.84
C GLU A 130 31.19 2.13 22.59
N CYS A 131 31.20 2.95 21.53
CA CYS A 131 32.28 3.85 21.16
C CYS A 131 32.06 5.30 21.59
N GLY A 132 30.96 5.62 22.29
CA GLY A 132 30.63 6.99 22.70
C GLY A 132 30.06 7.85 21.57
N CYS A 133 29.66 7.27 20.43
CA CYS A 133 29.03 7.99 19.35
C CYS A 133 27.52 8.12 19.63
N PRO A 134 26.95 9.34 19.57
CA PRO A 134 25.53 9.53 19.83
C PRO A 134 24.70 8.85 18.73
N GLU A 135 23.95 7.79 19.10
CA GLU A 135 22.95 7.21 18.20
C GLU A 135 21.81 8.21 18.04
N HIS A 136 21.54 8.62 16.81
CA HIS A 136 20.43 9.52 16.54
C HIS A 136 19.18 8.70 16.24
N LYS A 137 18.12 8.91 17.02
CA LYS A 137 16.81 8.34 16.71
C LYS A 137 15.99 9.34 15.92
N PHE A 138 15.63 8.99 14.69
CA PHE A 138 14.73 9.79 13.88
C PHE A 138 13.28 9.57 14.32
N VAL A 139 12.57 10.65 14.63
CA VAL A 139 11.15 10.63 15.01
C VAL A 139 10.38 11.58 14.11
N TYR A 140 9.22 11.15 13.64
CA TYR A 140 8.34 11.98 12.83
C TYR A 140 7.78 13.17 13.62
N THR A 141 7.81 14.36 13.04
CA THR A 141 7.25 15.60 13.61
C THR A 141 5.73 15.54 13.74
N ARG A 142 5.08 14.76 12.88
CA ARG A 142 3.63 14.54 12.87
C ARG A 142 3.32 13.05 12.69
N LYS A 143 2.33 12.55 13.44
CA LYS A 143 1.82 11.18 13.30
C LYS A 143 0.51 11.18 12.51
N LEU A 144 0.46 10.41 11.43
CA LEU A 144 -0.73 10.15 10.64
C LEU A 144 -1.10 8.67 10.79
N ASN A 145 -2.03 8.36 11.71
CA ASN A 145 -2.27 6.99 12.15
C ASN A 145 -3.45 6.33 11.43
N ASN A 146 -4.40 7.13 10.94
CA ASN A 146 -5.62 6.61 10.35
C ASN A 146 -6.02 7.40 9.09
N PRO A 147 -6.91 6.86 8.23
CA PRO A 147 -7.32 7.52 6.98
C PRO A 147 -7.91 8.92 7.14
N SER A 148 -8.56 9.22 8.29
CA SER A 148 -9.10 10.54 8.55
C SER A 148 -7.99 11.58 8.74
N ASP A 149 -6.87 11.19 9.36
CA ASP A 149 -5.72 12.09 9.56
C ASP A 149 -5.14 12.53 8.21
N TYR A 150 -4.93 11.57 7.29
CA TYR A 150 -4.43 11.84 5.94
C TYR A 150 -5.38 12.75 5.15
N LEU A 151 -6.68 12.46 5.17
CA LEU A 151 -7.65 13.28 4.44
C LEU A 151 -7.80 14.69 5.02
N LYS A 152 -7.62 14.86 6.34
CA LYS A 152 -7.59 16.18 6.96
C LYS A 152 -6.33 16.94 6.56
N ALA A 153 -5.16 16.30 6.68
CA ALA A 153 -3.88 16.87 6.27
C ALA A 153 -3.89 17.32 4.80
N MET A 154 -4.43 16.50 3.89
CA MET A 154 -4.56 16.86 2.47
C MET A 154 -5.47 18.09 2.24
N LYS A 155 -6.56 18.21 3.01
CA LYS A 155 -7.42 19.39 2.93
C LYS A 155 -6.72 20.64 3.45
N ASP A 156 -5.90 20.51 4.48
CA ASP A 156 -5.14 21.62 5.03
C ASP A 156 -4.05 22.08 4.04
N LEU A 157 -3.35 21.13 3.39
CA LEU A 157 -2.38 21.43 2.32
C LEU A 157 -3.00 22.22 1.15
N LYS A 158 -4.22 21.88 0.73
CA LYS A 158 -4.89 22.54 -0.41
C LYS A 158 -5.54 23.89 -0.07
N LYS A 159 -5.53 24.31 1.21
CA LYS A 159 -6.03 25.64 1.63
C LYS A 159 -4.93 26.69 1.67
N ASN A 160 -3.67 26.26 1.78
CA ASN A 160 -2.49 27.10 1.65
C ASN A 160 -2.11 27.26 0.18
#